data_AF-A0A6S7LEC3-F1
#
_entry.id   AF-A0A6S7LEC3-F1
#
_cell.length_a   1.000
_cell.length_b   1.000
_cell.length_c   1.000
_cell.angle_alpha   90.00
_cell.angle_beta   90.00
_cell.angle_gamma   90.00
#
_symmetry.space_group_name_H-M   'P 1'
#
loop_
_entity.id
_entity.type
_entity.pdbx_description
1 polymer ?
#
loop_
_entity_poly.entity_id
_entity_poly.type
_entity_poly.pdbx_seq_one_letter_code
_entity_poly.pdbx_strand_id
1 'polypeptide(L)'
;MAECNLLRDDFKNNVFAVSFDFYTPRPHFMILPKNIESIDPEFSRMTNEQTRQLIEVGISALASFRIRGGILSIHRGSWKDKKSRNRFLVHLCVDVGIYLEVFERRKKAIPNWPSVVYVTKQWKWNKDPRSYAQNVRGYPYTSYFKEEVAAIIHLIQAKSSSDEPGKCVPQSSLRGGITQIVYHARHPKIGFVGKKTDSEVEELQKVLLAMEEFARVHGLTNLESNHESDGCHLCLHLGSVTTEDWNFTRKTGEDVLGYIVTTGPRFYQLCPVSLREDWFTAFQQSSFKCLT
;
A
#
# COMPACT_ATOMS: atom_id res chain seq x y z
N MET A 1 16.67 -7.71 11.99
CA MET A 1 17.27 -6.36 11.98
C MET A 1 17.41 -5.91 10.54
N ALA A 2 17.22 -4.61 10.24
CA ALA A 2 17.52 -4.08 8.91
C ALA A 2 19.04 -4.09 8.70
N GLU A 3 19.53 -4.88 7.73
CA GLU A 3 20.97 -5.07 7.48
C GLU A 3 21.65 -3.79 6.93
N CYS A 4 20.88 -2.82 6.45
CA CYS A 4 21.35 -1.54 5.96
C CYS A 4 20.29 -0.47 6.25
N ASN A 5 20.57 0.47 7.17
CA ASN A 5 19.72 1.65 7.33
C ASN A 5 20.15 2.72 6.33
N LEU A 6 19.26 3.08 5.42
CA LEU A 6 19.52 3.97 4.30
C LEU A 6 19.14 5.43 4.58
N LEU A 7 18.64 5.73 5.77
CA LEU A 7 18.38 7.10 6.22
C LEU A 7 19.70 7.87 6.33
N ARG A 8 19.64 9.20 6.19
CA ARG A 8 20.82 10.05 6.42
C ARG A 8 21.32 9.93 7.86
N ASP A 9 22.63 10.05 8.06
CA ASP A 9 23.27 9.95 9.38
C ASP A 9 22.81 11.03 10.36
N ASP A 10 22.33 12.18 9.87
CA ASP A 10 21.79 13.28 10.67
C ASP A 10 20.31 13.09 11.07
N PHE A 11 19.59 12.15 10.45
CA PHE A 11 18.22 11.83 10.83
C PHE A 11 18.18 10.75 11.92
N LYS A 12 18.03 11.19 13.18
CA LYS A 12 17.89 10.31 14.34
C LYS A 12 16.46 9.83 14.48
N ASN A 13 16.16 8.63 13.98
CA ASN A 13 14.99 7.87 14.39
C ASN A 13 15.42 6.63 15.16
N ASN A 14 14.94 6.44 16.39
CA ASN A 14 15.38 5.33 17.25
C ASN A 14 14.50 4.08 17.12
N VAL A 15 13.39 4.16 16.39
CA VAL A 15 12.38 3.09 16.33
C VAL A 15 12.43 2.33 15.01
N PHE A 16 12.54 3.02 13.89
CA PHE A 16 12.53 2.43 12.55
C PHE A 16 13.81 2.66 11.78
N ALA A 17 14.09 1.75 10.86
CA ALA A 17 15.14 1.83 9.85
C ALA A 17 14.54 1.61 8.47
N VAL A 18 15.18 2.17 7.44
CA VAL A 18 14.77 1.98 6.04
C VAL A 18 15.81 1.15 5.33
N SER A 19 15.39 0.08 4.68
CA SER A 19 16.25 -0.78 3.86
C SER A 19 15.60 -0.97 2.48
N PHE A 20 16.38 -1.36 1.48
CA PHE A 20 15.78 -1.87 0.25
C PHE A 20 15.20 -3.27 0.51
N ASP A 21 14.24 -3.67 -0.30
CA ASP A 21 13.81 -5.06 -0.40
C ASP A 21 14.68 -5.81 -1.42
N PHE A 22 15.83 -6.32 -0.97
CA PHE A 22 16.67 -7.15 -1.83
C PHE A 22 16.15 -8.58 -1.97
N TYR A 23 15.25 -9.00 -1.07
CA TYR A 23 14.70 -10.36 -1.04
C TYR A 23 13.53 -10.55 -2.01
N THR A 24 12.78 -9.48 -2.25
CA THR A 24 11.77 -9.43 -3.29
C THR A 24 12.05 -8.25 -4.22
N PRO A 25 12.36 -8.50 -5.50
CA PRO A 25 12.69 -7.44 -6.44
C PRO A 25 11.42 -6.68 -6.84
N ARG A 26 10.99 -5.76 -5.97
CA ARG A 26 9.83 -4.88 -6.13
C ARG A 26 10.31 -3.42 -5.99
N PRO A 27 9.64 -2.45 -6.63
CA PRO A 27 10.04 -1.03 -6.57
C PRO A 27 9.63 -0.34 -5.26
N HIS A 28 10.07 -0.88 -4.12
CA HIS A 28 9.76 -0.35 -2.80
C HIS A 28 10.92 -0.47 -1.82
N PHE A 29 10.95 0.43 -0.83
CA PHE A 29 11.79 0.27 0.35
C PHE A 29 10.99 -0.40 1.47
N MET A 30 11.67 -1.07 2.39
CA MET A 30 11.10 -1.60 3.61
C MET A 30 11.40 -0.67 4.78
N ILE A 31 10.38 -0.32 5.55
CA ILE A 31 10.50 0.32 6.86
C ILE A 31 10.29 -0.77 7.92
N LEU A 32 11.31 -0.98 8.75
CA LEU A 32 11.38 -2.06 9.73
C LEU A 32 11.70 -1.50 11.11
N PRO A 33 11.17 -2.09 12.19
CA PRO A 33 11.64 -1.77 13.54
C PRO A 33 13.14 -2.06 13.69
N LYS A 34 13.87 -1.17 14.35
CA LYS A 34 15.27 -1.37 14.73
C LYS A 34 15.41 -2.51 15.73
N ASN A 35 14.50 -2.57 16.70
CA ASN A 35 14.30 -3.71 17.58
C ASN A 35 12.94 -4.37 17.26
N ILE A 36 12.95 -5.64 16.88
CA ILE A 36 11.74 -6.38 16.48
C ILE A 36 10.72 -6.50 17.61
N GLU A 37 11.16 -6.48 18.87
CA GLU A 37 10.30 -6.57 20.06
C GLU A 37 9.72 -5.21 20.47
N SER A 38 10.22 -4.10 19.90
CA SER A 38 9.82 -2.75 20.29
C SER A 38 8.51 -2.26 19.66
N ILE A 39 8.01 -2.97 18.65
CA ILE A 39 6.81 -2.60 17.90
C ILE A 39 5.92 -3.82 17.78
N ASP A 40 4.64 -3.67 18.17
CA ASP A 40 3.65 -4.71 17.96
C ASP A 40 3.52 -4.98 16.45
N PRO A 41 3.53 -6.25 16.02
CA PRO A 41 3.34 -6.59 14.63
C PRO A 41 2.02 -6.02 14.03
N GLU A 42 0.98 -5.80 14.83
CA GLU A 42 -0.27 -5.20 14.41
C GLU A 42 -0.23 -3.67 14.41
N PHE A 43 -0.46 -3.07 13.23
CA PHE A 43 -0.56 -1.61 13.09
C PHE A 43 -1.60 -0.98 14.04
N SER A 44 -2.75 -1.64 14.24
CA SER A 44 -3.81 -1.21 15.15
C SER A 44 -3.39 -1.09 16.62
N ARG A 45 -2.26 -1.68 17.01
CA ARG A 45 -1.71 -1.64 18.37
C ARG A 45 -0.53 -0.68 18.52
N MET A 46 -0.14 -0.01 17.44
CA MET A 46 0.86 1.05 17.52
C MET A 46 0.32 2.26 18.28
N THR A 47 1.15 2.87 19.10
CA THR A 47 0.87 4.16 19.74
C THR A 47 0.88 5.28 18.71
N ASN A 48 0.19 6.39 19.02
CA ASN A 48 0.22 7.59 18.17
C ASN A 48 1.65 8.08 17.90
N GLU A 49 2.53 7.99 18.89
CA GLU A 49 3.93 8.39 18.73
C GLU A 49 4.67 7.49 17.75
N GLN A 50 4.46 6.17 17.81
CA GLN A 50 5.06 5.23 16.86
C GLN A 50 4.51 5.45 15.43
N THR A 51 3.22 5.75 15.29
CA THR A 51 2.61 6.07 13.98
C THR A 51 3.17 7.37 13.40
N ARG A 52 3.35 8.40 14.23
CA ARG A 52 3.99 9.67 13.84
C ARG A 52 5.41 9.43 13.33
N GLN A 53 6.21 8.69 14.10
CA GLN A 53 7.59 8.35 13.73
C GLN A 53 7.69 7.51 12.45
N LEU A 54 6.72 6.62 12.19
CA LEU A 54 6.65 5.85 10.94
C LEU A 54 6.49 6.78 9.73
N ILE A 55 5.59 7.77 9.81
CA ILE A 55 5.36 8.75 8.75
C ILE A 55 6.60 9.62 8.54
N GLU A 56 7.20 10.12 9.63
CA GLU A 56 8.44 10.91 9.58
C GLU A 56 9.59 10.16 8.92
N VAL A 57 9.73 8.86 9.20
CA VAL A 57 10.73 8.01 8.56
C VAL A 57 10.47 7.87 7.06
N GLY A 58 9.21 7.71 6.65
CA GLY A 58 8.83 7.71 5.24
C GLY A 58 9.21 9.02 4.54
N ILE A 59 8.83 10.16 5.12
CA ILE A 59 9.16 11.50 4.58
C ILE A 59 10.68 11.72 4.52
N SER A 60 11.39 11.35 5.59
CA SER A 60 12.84 11.47 5.68
C SER A 60 13.56 10.60 4.64
N ALA A 61 13.06 9.39 4.38
CA ALA A 61 13.60 8.54 3.31
C ALA A 61 13.44 9.18 1.93
N LEU A 62 12.25 9.71 1.62
CA LEU A 62 12.01 10.42 0.36
C LEU A 62 12.96 11.63 0.22
N ALA A 63 13.10 12.44 1.27
CA ALA A 63 14.02 13.58 1.29
C ALA A 63 15.49 13.14 1.11
N SER A 64 15.91 12.06 1.81
CA SER A 64 17.27 11.51 1.75
C SER A 64 17.66 11.05 0.35
N PHE A 65 16.70 10.56 -0.43
CA PHE A 65 16.90 10.09 -1.80
C PHE A 65 16.53 11.13 -2.87
N ARG A 66 16.06 12.31 -2.46
CA ARG A 66 15.55 13.38 -3.34
C ARG A 66 14.38 12.93 -4.21
N ILE A 67 13.47 12.14 -3.63
CA ILE A 67 12.24 11.66 -4.27
C ILE A 67 11.12 12.64 -3.90
N ARG A 68 10.36 13.11 -4.91
CA ARG A 68 9.30 14.11 -4.70
C ARG A 68 8.08 13.58 -3.95
N GLY A 69 7.79 12.29 -4.10
CA GLY A 69 6.68 11.65 -3.44
C GLY A 69 6.74 10.13 -3.51
N GLY A 70 5.99 9.48 -2.63
CA GLY A 70 5.90 8.03 -2.53
C GLY A 70 4.65 7.62 -1.75
N ILE A 71 4.44 6.31 -1.64
CA ILE A 71 3.28 5.74 -0.95
C ILE A 71 3.78 4.92 0.23
N LEU A 72 3.36 5.28 1.44
CA LEU A 72 3.53 4.47 2.63
C LEU A 72 2.42 3.40 2.64
N SER A 73 2.79 2.13 2.51
CA SER A 73 1.87 1.01 2.28
C SER A 73 1.97 -0.02 3.40
N ILE A 74 0.86 -0.25 4.11
CA ILE A 74 0.77 -1.13 5.29
C ILE A 74 -0.17 -2.30 4.98
N HIS A 75 0.32 -3.54 5.09
CA HIS A 75 -0.53 -4.73 4.99
C HIS A 75 -1.42 -4.87 6.23
N ARG A 76 -2.71 -5.13 6.02
CA ARG A 76 -3.70 -5.39 7.08
C ARG A 76 -4.45 -6.70 6.81
N GLY A 77 -5.00 -7.27 7.89
CA GLY A 77 -5.80 -8.48 7.84
C GLY A 77 -5.07 -9.66 7.21
N SER A 78 -5.79 -10.47 6.45
CA SER A 78 -5.28 -11.72 5.87
C SER A 78 -4.09 -11.53 4.91
N TRP A 79 -3.86 -10.31 4.40
CA TRP A 79 -2.74 -9.98 3.50
C TRP A 79 -1.39 -9.89 4.23
N LYS A 80 -1.42 -9.91 5.56
CA LYS A 80 -0.20 -10.10 6.34
C LYS A 80 0.23 -11.57 6.25
N ASP A 81 1.32 -11.84 5.52
CA ASP A 81 1.87 -13.20 5.36
C ASP A 81 1.97 -13.90 6.71
N LYS A 82 1.40 -15.11 6.82
CA LYS A 82 1.39 -15.95 8.02
C LYS A 82 2.78 -16.07 8.66
N LYS A 83 3.83 -16.20 7.85
CA LYS A 83 5.23 -16.29 8.33
C LYS A 83 5.78 -14.95 8.86
N SER A 84 5.15 -13.84 8.47
CA SER A 84 5.49 -12.48 8.86
C SER A 84 4.51 -11.88 9.88
N ARG A 85 3.48 -12.62 10.34
CA ARG A 85 2.50 -12.12 11.32
C ARG A 85 3.14 -11.62 12.60
N ASN A 86 4.30 -12.19 12.98
CA ASN A 86 5.06 -11.80 14.15
C ASN A 86 6.04 -10.64 13.89
N ARG A 87 5.98 -9.99 12.73
CA ARG A 87 6.85 -8.87 12.37
C ARG A 87 6.02 -7.69 11.88
N PHE A 88 6.43 -6.50 12.29
CA PHE A 88 5.94 -5.26 11.69
C PHE A 88 6.80 -4.94 10.46
N LEU A 89 6.15 -4.65 9.34
CA LEU A 89 6.80 -4.27 8.08
C LEU A 89 5.87 -3.31 7.34
N VAL A 90 6.44 -2.23 6.84
CA VAL A 90 5.77 -1.26 5.99
C VAL A 90 6.59 -1.06 4.74
N HIS A 91 5.92 -0.87 3.61
CA HIS A 91 6.58 -0.57 2.35
C HIS A 91 6.52 0.93 2.06
N LEU A 92 7.60 1.49 1.55
CA LEU A 92 7.62 2.81 0.93
C LEU A 92 7.76 2.62 -0.58
N CYS A 93 6.62 2.61 -1.27
CA CYS A 93 6.54 2.40 -2.71
C CYS A 93 6.85 3.70 -3.44
N VAL A 94 7.65 3.61 -4.50
CA VAL A 94 8.02 4.76 -5.35
C VAL A 94 7.99 4.32 -6.81
N ASP A 95 8.13 5.28 -7.74
CA ASP A 95 8.25 4.96 -9.16
C ASP A 95 9.42 3.98 -9.42
N VAL A 96 9.20 3.05 -10.35
CA VAL A 96 10.17 1.99 -10.67
C VAL A 96 11.50 2.54 -11.18
N GLY A 97 11.47 3.61 -11.99
CA GLY A 97 12.66 4.29 -12.49
C GLY A 97 13.42 4.94 -11.35
N ILE A 98 12.72 5.72 -10.52
CA ILE A 98 13.30 6.41 -9.35
C ILE A 98 13.91 5.40 -8.37
N TYR A 99 13.20 4.30 -8.05
CA TYR A 99 13.71 3.25 -7.18
C TYR A 99 15.04 2.69 -7.70
N LEU A 100 15.10 2.37 -8.99
CA LEU A 100 16.29 1.79 -9.62
C LEU A 100 17.45 2.76 -9.70
N GLU A 101 17.20 4.06 -9.88
CA GLU A 101 18.23 5.10 -9.78
C GLU A 101 18.83 5.19 -8.36
N VAL A 102 17.98 5.14 -7.32
CA VAL A 102 18.45 5.13 -5.93
C VAL A 102 19.22 3.85 -5.64
N PHE A 103 18.69 2.71 -6.07
CA PHE A 103 19.35 1.42 -5.96
C PHE A 103 20.73 1.42 -6.60
N GLU A 104 20.86 1.85 -7.85
CA GLU A 104 22.15 1.87 -8.56
C GLU A 104 23.20 2.71 -7.84
N ARG A 105 22.80 3.88 -7.32
CA ARG A 105 23.69 4.78 -6.55
C ARG A 105 24.12 4.19 -5.22
N ARG A 106 23.29 3.36 -4.57
CA ARG A 106 23.50 2.88 -3.20
C ARG A 106 23.86 1.40 -3.10
N LYS A 107 23.79 0.62 -4.17
CA LYS A 107 23.98 -0.85 -4.13
C LYS A 107 25.33 -1.31 -3.58
N LYS A 108 26.37 -0.46 -3.65
CA LYS A 108 27.70 -0.75 -3.08
C LYS A 108 27.71 -0.77 -1.54
N ALA A 109 26.73 -0.14 -0.89
CA ALA A 109 26.58 -0.17 0.57
C ALA A 109 25.92 -1.47 1.07
N ILE A 110 25.41 -2.30 0.16
CA ILE A 110 24.78 -3.57 0.48
C ILE A 110 25.89 -4.60 0.70
N PRO A 111 25.94 -5.25 1.87
CA PRO A 111 26.91 -6.31 2.12
C PRO A 111 26.85 -7.39 1.03
N ASN A 112 28.01 -7.73 0.49
CA ASN A 112 28.17 -8.84 -0.47
C ASN A 112 27.37 -8.70 -1.79
N TRP A 113 27.10 -7.48 -2.27
CA TRP A 113 26.38 -7.28 -3.54
C TRP A 113 27.25 -7.53 -4.78
N PRO A 114 26.77 -8.26 -5.82
CA PRO A 114 25.46 -8.92 -5.90
C PRO A 114 25.48 -10.25 -5.13
N SER A 115 24.52 -10.47 -4.23
CA SER A 115 24.48 -11.69 -3.42
C SER A 115 23.41 -12.67 -3.90
N VAL A 116 23.83 -13.93 -4.01
CA VAL A 116 23.00 -15.09 -4.36
C VAL A 116 21.93 -15.41 -3.30
N VAL A 117 22.09 -14.89 -2.08
CA VAL A 117 21.19 -15.14 -0.95
C VAL A 117 19.92 -14.30 -1.06
N TYR A 118 20.01 -13.10 -1.64
CA TYR A 118 18.90 -12.15 -1.63
C TYR A 118 17.90 -12.41 -2.76
N VAL A 119 18.33 -12.81 -3.95
CA VAL A 119 17.39 -13.10 -5.06
C VAL A 119 16.84 -14.52 -4.95
N THR A 120 16.00 -14.81 -3.95
CA THR A 120 15.60 -16.20 -3.61
C THR A 120 14.11 -16.51 -3.69
N LYS A 121 13.21 -15.54 -3.86
CA LYS A 121 11.74 -15.80 -3.90
C LYS A 121 11.15 -15.96 -5.31
N GLN A 122 9.89 -16.43 -5.35
CA GLN A 122 9.07 -16.75 -6.53
C GLN A 122 8.77 -15.56 -7.48
N TRP A 123 9.17 -14.35 -7.12
CA TRP A 123 8.78 -13.11 -7.81
C TRP A 123 9.92 -12.57 -8.68
N LYS A 124 10.42 -13.37 -9.63
CA LYS A 124 11.54 -12.99 -10.49
C LYS A 124 11.44 -13.62 -11.86
N TRP A 125 11.90 -12.90 -12.88
CA TRP A 125 12.11 -13.44 -14.22
C TRP A 125 13.36 -14.33 -14.27
N ASN A 126 14.45 -13.89 -13.64
CA ASN A 126 15.75 -14.56 -13.66
C ASN A 126 16.30 -14.75 -12.23
N LYS A 127 16.90 -15.91 -11.96
CA LYS A 127 17.54 -16.22 -10.68
C LYS A 127 18.93 -15.58 -10.51
N ASP A 128 19.56 -15.08 -11.56
CA ASP A 128 20.84 -14.37 -11.49
C ASP A 128 20.69 -13.09 -10.65
N PRO A 129 21.44 -12.94 -9.54
CA PRO A 129 21.44 -11.73 -8.72
C PRO A 129 21.79 -10.45 -9.48
N ARG A 130 22.56 -10.56 -10.57
CA ARG A 130 22.91 -9.42 -11.44
C ARG A 130 21.70 -8.90 -12.21
N SER A 131 20.67 -9.72 -12.37
CA SER A 131 19.41 -9.37 -13.03
C SER A 131 18.41 -8.67 -12.11
N TYR A 132 18.81 -8.24 -10.89
CA TYR A 132 17.90 -7.59 -9.93
C TYR A 132 17.11 -6.44 -10.54
N ALA A 133 17.76 -5.53 -11.29
CA ALA A 133 17.07 -4.40 -11.91
C ALA A 133 16.04 -4.83 -12.98
N GLN A 134 16.31 -5.91 -13.72
CA GLN A 134 15.37 -6.49 -14.67
C GLN A 134 14.19 -7.14 -13.92
N ASN A 135 14.49 -7.80 -12.79
CA ASN A 135 13.48 -8.41 -11.94
C ASN A 135 12.52 -7.36 -11.35
N VAL A 136 13.04 -6.21 -10.91
CA VAL A 136 12.23 -5.11 -10.41
C VAL A 136 11.34 -4.51 -11.53
N ARG A 137 11.89 -4.32 -12.74
CA ARG A 137 11.12 -3.77 -13.87
C ARG A 137 10.01 -4.70 -14.35
N GLY A 138 10.23 -6.01 -14.30
CA GLY A 138 9.25 -6.99 -14.77
C GLY A 138 8.19 -7.38 -13.73
N TYR A 139 8.32 -6.91 -12.49
CA TYR A 139 7.32 -7.14 -11.45
C TYR A 139 6.01 -6.39 -11.76
N PRO A 140 4.83 -6.97 -11.50
CA PRO A 140 4.60 -8.31 -10.96
C PRO A 140 4.64 -9.43 -12.02
N TYR A 141 5.18 -10.59 -11.63
CA TYR A 141 5.31 -11.79 -12.48
C TYR A 141 4.09 -12.71 -12.45
N THR A 142 3.24 -12.55 -11.43
CA THR A 142 1.97 -13.26 -11.30
C THR A 142 0.88 -12.20 -11.22
N SER A 143 -0.21 -12.41 -11.93
CA SER A 143 -1.44 -11.61 -11.80
C SER A 143 -2.56 -12.53 -11.38
N TYR A 144 -3.40 -12.06 -10.46
CA TYR A 144 -4.63 -12.73 -10.02
C TYR A 144 -5.87 -12.21 -10.75
N PHE A 145 -5.67 -11.41 -11.80
CA PHE A 145 -6.73 -10.67 -12.47
C PHE A 145 -7.83 -11.57 -13.04
N LYS A 146 -7.47 -12.71 -13.64
CA LYS A 146 -8.47 -13.62 -14.23
C LYS A 146 -9.34 -14.25 -13.15
N GLU A 147 -8.73 -14.66 -12.04
CA GLU A 147 -9.39 -15.23 -10.88
C GLU A 147 -10.33 -14.20 -10.23
N GLU A 148 -9.90 -12.94 -10.13
CA GLU A 148 -10.74 -11.86 -9.63
C GLU A 148 -11.94 -11.56 -10.53
N VAL A 149 -11.73 -11.49 -11.85
CA VAL A 149 -12.82 -11.29 -12.82
C VAL A 149 -13.84 -12.44 -12.72
N ALA A 150 -13.37 -13.69 -12.67
CA ALA A 150 -14.25 -14.85 -12.53
C ALA A 150 -15.05 -14.81 -11.21
N ALA A 151 -14.41 -14.43 -10.10
CA ALA A 151 -15.08 -14.30 -8.82
C ALA A 151 -16.14 -13.19 -8.82
N ILE A 152 -15.91 -12.05 -9.49
CA ILE A 152 -16.92 -11.00 -9.64
C ILE A 152 -18.10 -11.48 -10.49
N ILE A 153 -17.85 -12.17 -11.61
CA ILE A 153 -18.92 -12.76 -12.44
C ILE A 153 -19.78 -13.71 -11.61
N HIS A 154 -19.15 -14.58 -10.81
CA HIS A 154 -19.87 -15.47 -9.91
C HIS A 154 -20.72 -14.70 -8.88
N LEU A 155 -20.20 -13.60 -8.31
CA LEU A 155 -20.98 -12.73 -7.43
C LEU A 155 -22.19 -12.11 -8.13
N ILE A 156 -22.05 -11.68 -9.38
CA ILE A 156 -23.14 -11.12 -10.18
C ILE A 156 -24.22 -12.18 -10.43
N GLN A 157 -23.81 -13.38 -10.85
CA GLN A 157 -24.72 -14.49 -11.11
C GLN A 157 -25.47 -14.95 -9.86
N ALA A 158 -24.77 -15.06 -8.72
CA ALA A 158 -25.36 -15.44 -7.44
C ALA A 158 -26.37 -14.38 -6.91
N LYS A 159 -26.09 -13.08 -7.13
CA LYS A 159 -26.95 -11.97 -6.70
C LYS A 159 -28.26 -11.82 -7.47
N SER A 160 -28.51 -12.65 -8.48
CA SER A 160 -29.85 -12.82 -9.07
C SER A 160 -30.89 -13.35 -8.07
N SER A 161 -30.45 -13.77 -6.87
CA SER A 161 -31.27 -14.26 -5.77
C SER A 161 -30.86 -13.49 -4.50
N SER A 162 -31.63 -12.46 -4.14
CA SER A 162 -31.61 -11.73 -2.85
C SER A 162 -30.26 -11.25 -2.29
N ASP A 163 -29.98 -9.93 -2.33
CA ASP A 163 -29.44 -9.26 -1.13
C ASP A 163 -29.46 -7.73 -1.13
N GLU A 164 -29.50 -7.22 0.10
CA GLU A 164 -29.60 -5.81 0.52
C GLU A 164 -28.44 -4.90 0.04
N PRO A 165 -28.70 -3.58 -0.10
CA PRO A 165 -27.69 -2.60 -0.47
C PRO A 165 -26.53 -2.58 0.54
N GLY A 166 -25.29 -2.57 0.03
CA GLY A 166 -24.11 -2.44 0.86
C GLY A 166 -24.21 -1.21 1.76
N LYS A 167 -23.88 -1.37 3.05
CA LYS A 167 -23.87 -0.26 4.02
C LYS A 167 -22.93 0.84 3.53
N CYS A 168 -23.50 1.89 2.94
CA CYS A 168 -22.77 3.09 2.59
C CYS A 168 -22.43 3.80 3.90
N VAL A 169 -21.15 4.09 4.14
CA VAL A 169 -20.75 4.88 5.30
C VAL A 169 -21.38 6.27 5.16
N PRO A 170 -22.18 6.74 6.14
CA PRO A 170 -22.69 8.11 6.09
C PRO A 170 -21.52 9.09 6.04
N GLN A 171 -21.55 10.03 5.09
CA GLN A 171 -20.52 11.07 4.96
C GLN A 171 -20.28 11.86 6.27
N SER A 172 -21.25 11.89 7.17
CA SER A 172 -21.16 12.51 8.50
C SER A 172 -20.20 11.83 9.48
N SER A 173 -19.60 10.69 9.12
CA SER A 173 -18.65 9.95 9.98
C SER A 173 -17.19 10.07 9.52
N LEU A 174 -16.90 10.84 8.47
CA LEU A 174 -15.55 11.05 7.98
C LEU A 174 -14.73 11.85 9.00
N ARG A 175 -13.59 11.30 9.41
CA ARG A 175 -12.66 11.90 10.37
C ARG A 175 -11.32 12.20 9.70
N GLY A 176 -10.49 12.99 10.37
CA GLY A 176 -9.10 13.22 9.96
C GLY A 176 -8.93 14.07 8.70
N GLY A 177 -9.74 15.13 8.56
CA GLY A 177 -9.63 16.06 7.43
C GLY A 177 -10.17 15.51 6.10
N ILE A 178 -10.74 14.31 6.10
CA ILE A 178 -11.36 13.69 4.92
C ILE A 178 -12.70 14.34 4.62
N THR A 179 -12.85 14.84 3.39
CA THR A 179 -14.07 15.50 2.91
C THR A 179 -14.93 14.58 2.05
N GLN A 180 -14.34 13.57 1.41
CA GLN A 180 -15.07 12.60 0.60
C GLN A 180 -14.31 11.28 0.44
N ILE A 181 -15.07 10.19 0.24
CA ILE A 181 -14.57 8.90 -0.21
C ILE A 181 -14.86 8.78 -1.71
N VAL A 182 -13.85 8.37 -2.47
CA VAL A 182 -13.90 8.24 -3.92
C VAL A 182 -13.47 6.84 -4.35
N TYR A 183 -13.87 6.43 -5.54
CA TYR A 183 -13.58 5.09 -6.06
C TYR A 183 -12.74 5.23 -7.33
N HIS A 184 -11.67 4.45 -7.44
CA HIS A 184 -10.81 4.49 -8.62
C HIS A 184 -11.55 3.91 -9.83
N ALA A 185 -11.41 4.52 -11.01
CA ALA A 185 -12.20 4.19 -12.19
C ALA A 185 -12.02 2.73 -12.67
N ARG A 186 -10.79 2.22 -12.54
CA ARG A 186 -10.37 0.93 -13.12
C ARG A 186 -9.70 -0.05 -12.18
N HIS A 187 -9.42 0.33 -10.93
CA HIS A 187 -8.64 -0.48 -10.00
C HIS A 187 -9.43 -0.65 -8.70
N PRO A 188 -9.21 -1.74 -7.94
CA PRO A 188 -9.93 -1.99 -6.69
C PRO A 188 -9.37 -1.13 -5.54
N LYS A 189 -9.44 0.20 -5.72
CA LYS A 189 -8.89 1.20 -4.79
C LYS A 189 -9.97 2.18 -4.32
N ILE A 190 -10.09 2.33 -3.01
CA ILE A 190 -10.99 3.28 -2.35
C ILE A 190 -10.14 4.45 -1.85
N GLY A 191 -10.36 5.64 -2.39
CA GLY A 191 -9.57 6.85 -2.13
C GLY A 191 -10.20 7.75 -1.07
N PHE A 192 -9.35 8.45 -0.32
CA PHE A 192 -9.74 9.36 0.74
C PHE A 192 -9.23 10.75 0.38
N VAL A 193 -10.16 11.66 0.09
CA VAL A 193 -9.85 13.02 -0.34
C VAL A 193 -9.97 13.95 0.84
N GLY A 194 -9.07 14.91 0.92
CA GLY A 194 -9.15 16.02 1.85
C GLY A 194 -8.33 17.21 1.34
N LYS A 195 -8.18 18.23 2.17
CA LYS A 195 -7.33 19.37 1.84
C LYS A 195 -5.88 18.91 1.75
N LYS A 196 -5.19 19.34 0.69
CA LYS A 196 -3.75 19.12 0.56
C LYS A 196 -3.05 20.01 1.59
N THR A 197 -2.63 19.40 2.69
CA THR A 197 -1.75 20.05 3.66
C THR A 197 -0.32 19.72 3.26
N ASP A 198 0.53 20.73 3.15
CA ASP A 198 1.92 20.51 2.82
C ASP A 198 2.63 19.85 4.01
N SER A 199 2.68 18.51 4.00
CA SER A 199 3.59 17.68 4.80
C SER A 199 3.45 17.74 6.33
N GLU A 200 2.34 18.24 6.89
CA GLU A 200 2.12 18.16 8.33
C GLU A 200 1.88 16.70 8.75
N VAL A 201 2.86 16.13 9.44
CA VAL A 201 2.86 14.73 9.90
C VAL A 201 1.60 14.39 10.70
N GLU A 202 1.09 15.32 11.50
CA GLU A 202 -0.12 15.14 12.28
C GLU A 202 -1.37 14.96 11.41
N GLU A 203 -1.48 15.70 10.31
CA GLU A 203 -2.61 15.56 9.39
C GLU A 203 -2.52 14.23 8.62
N LEU A 204 -1.32 13.85 8.16
CA LEU A 204 -1.08 12.55 7.54
C LEU A 204 -1.41 11.39 8.50
N GLN A 205 -1.09 11.55 9.79
CA GLN A 205 -1.44 10.59 10.82
C GLN A 205 -2.95 10.46 10.98
N LYS A 206 -3.67 11.58 11.05
CA LYS A 206 -5.14 11.59 11.15
C LYS A 206 -5.78 10.87 9.96
N VAL A 207 -5.27 11.11 8.74
CA VAL A 207 -5.72 10.42 7.52
C VAL A 207 -5.48 8.92 7.61
N LEU A 208 -4.26 8.50 7.98
CA LEU A 208 -3.91 7.08 8.10
C LEU A 208 -4.77 6.34 9.13
N LEU A 209 -5.04 6.96 10.28
CA LEU A 209 -5.93 6.40 11.31
C LEU A 209 -7.40 6.33 10.84
N ALA A 210 -7.86 7.31 10.06
CA ALA A 210 -9.20 7.27 9.47
C ALA A 210 -9.33 6.13 8.43
N MET A 211 -8.30 5.88 7.63
CA MET A 211 -8.27 4.74 6.70
C MET A 211 -8.25 3.40 7.43
N GLU A 212 -7.48 3.26 8.52
CA GLU A 212 -7.49 2.05 9.35
C GLU A 212 -8.88 1.79 9.96
N GLU A 213 -9.55 2.82 10.47
CA GLU A 213 -10.90 2.68 11.01
C GLU A 213 -11.91 2.28 9.92
N PHE A 214 -11.81 2.87 8.73
CA PHE A 214 -12.61 2.44 7.58
C PHE A 214 -12.36 0.97 7.26
N ALA A 215 -11.10 0.54 7.18
CA ALA A 215 -10.74 -0.85 6.91
C ALA A 215 -11.34 -1.80 7.97
N ARG A 216 -11.25 -1.43 9.25
CA ARG A 216 -11.79 -2.20 10.37
C ARG A 216 -13.30 -2.36 10.30
N VAL A 217 -14.04 -1.26 10.09
CA VAL A 217 -15.51 -1.27 10.00
C VAL A 217 -16.00 -2.12 8.81
N HIS A 218 -15.21 -2.20 7.73
CA HIS A 218 -15.50 -3.04 6.57
C HIS A 218 -14.83 -4.42 6.61
N GLY A 219 -14.32 -4.87 7.77
CA GLY A 219 -13.80 -6.22 7.93
C GLY A 219 -12.54 -6.53 7.10
N LEU A 220 -11.75 -5.52 6.74
CA LEU A 220 -10.52 -5.65 5.94
C LEU A 220 -9.26 -5.81 6.81
N THR A 221 -9.42 -6.04 8.11
CA THR A 221 -8.34 -6.11 9.10
C THR A 221 -8.32 -7.44 9.86
N ASN A 222 -9.03 -8.47 9.39
CA ASN A 222 -9.11 -9.76 10.10
C ASN A 222 -7.86 -10.60 9.86
N LEU A 223 -6.99 -10.70 10.86
CA LEU A 223 -5.76 -11.47 10.79
C LEU A 223 -5.96 -12.97 10.91
N GLU A 224 -7.04 -13.42 11.54
CA GLU A 224 -7.33 -14.84 11.72
C GLU A 224 -7.93 -15.49 10.48
N SER A 225 -8.40 -14.66 9.53
CA SER A 225 -8.94 -15.16 8.28
C SER A 225 -7.87 -15.71 7.35
N ASN A 226 -8.28 -16.72 6.58
CA ASN A 226 -7.55 -17.22 5.42
C ASN A 226 -8.15 -16.71 4.10
N HIS A 227 -9.22 -15.91 4.17
CA HIS A 227 -9.86 -15.33 3.00
C HIS A 227 -9.15 -14.03 2.62
N GLU A 228 -8.63 -13.97 1.40
CA GLU A 228 -7.97 -12.77 0.86
C GLU A 228 -8.89 -11.54 0.86
N SER A 229 -10.21 -11.72 0.87
CA SER A 229 -11.17 -10.60 0.96
C SER A 229 -11.19 -9.88 2.31
N ASP A 230 -10.53 -10.43 3.33
CA ASP A 230 -10.52 -9.88 4.70
C ASP A 230 -9.20 -9.14 5.03
N GLY A 231 -8.40 -8.84 4.00
CA GLY A 231 -7.15 -8.10 4.07
C GLY A 231 -7.11 -6.95 3.06
N CYS A 232 -6.16 -6.04 3.27
CA CYS A 232 -5.97 -4.88 2.39
C CYS A 232 -4.58 -4.27 2.54
N HIS A 233 -4.26 -3.30 1.68
CA HIS A 233 -3.24 -2.29 1.98
C HIS A 233 -3.89 -0.99 2.40
N LEU A 234 -3.33 -0.37 3.44
CA LEU A 234 -3.50 1.06 3.68
C LEU A 234 -2.35 1.81 3.01
N CYS A 235 -2.67 2.67 2.04
CA CYS A 235 -1.69 3.40 1.25
C CYS A 235 -1.83 4.91 1.51
N LEU A 236 -0.91 5.51 2.24
CA LEU A 236 -0.86 6.95 2.49
C LEU A 236 0.09 7.63 1.49
N HIS A 237 -0.35 8.71 0.83
CA HIS A 237 0.53 9.51 -0.01
C HIS A 237 1.46 10.37 0.84
N LEU A 238 2.75 10.31 0.53
CA LEU A 238 3.77 11.17 1.11
C LEU A 238 4.33 12.07 0.01
N GLY A 239 4.32 13.38 0.21
CA GLY A 239 4.80 14.37 -0.76
C GLY A 239 3.92 14.48 -2.01
N SER A 240 4.53 14.78 -3.16
CA SER A 240 3.82 14.97 -4.43
C SER A 240 3.69 13.65 -5.19
N VAL A 241 2.55 12.99 -5.04
CA VAL A 241 2.18 11.78 -5.80
C VAL A 241 1.16 12.15 -6.88
N THR A 242 1.37 11.66 -8.10
CA THR A 242 0.41 11.84 -9.19
C THR A 242 -0.83 10.98 -8.94
N THR A 243 -2.01 11.60 -8.93
CA THR A 243 -3.30 10.96 -8.70
C THR A 243 -4.12 11.00 -9.99
N GLU A 244 -3.94 9.99 -10.83
CA GLU A 244 -4.73 9.81 -12.07
C GLU A 244 -5.89 8.81 -11.85
N ASP A 245 -6.89 8.88 -12.72
CA ASP A 245 -7.97 7.89 -12.87
C ASP A 245 -8.88 7.64 -11.65
N TRP A 246 -9.06 8.64 -10.80
CA TRP A 246 -10.06 8.62 -9.74
C TRP A 246 -11.39 9.21 -10.24
N ASN A 247 -12.52 8.58 -9.89
CA ASN A 247 -13.85 9.10 -10.21
C ASN A 247 -14.23 10.28 -9.31
N PHE A 248 -13.50 11.40 -9.41
CA PHE A 248 -13.83 12.64 -8.70
C PHE A 248 -13.43 13.87 -9.49
N THR A 249 -14.24 14.92 -9.36
CA THR A 249 -13.87 16.26 -9.83
C THR A 249 -13.06 16.94 -8.74
N ARG A 250 -11.79 17.21 -9.04
CA ARG A 250 -10.89 17.89 -8.09
C ARG A 250 -11.37 19.31 -7.81
N LYS A 251 -11.65 19.62 -6.55
CA LYS A 251 -11.87 21.00 -6.09
C LYS A 251 -10.51 21.65 -5.81
N THR A 252 -10.44 22.97 -5.95
CA THR A 252 -9.21 23.73 -5.66
C THR A 252 -8.73 23.44 -4.24
N GLY A 253 -7.49 22.97 -4.10
CA GLY A 253 -6.87 22.67 -2.81
C GLY A 253 -7.18 21.29 -2.23
N GLU A 254 -7.96 20.44 -2.91
CA GLU A 254 -8.22 19.05 -2.51
C GLU A 254 -7.48 18.05 -3.40
N ASP A 255 -7.05 16.95 -2.82
CA ASP A 255 -6.47 15.80 -3.54
C ASP A 255 -6.73 14.50 -2.78
N VAL A 256 -6.48 13.36 -3.42
CA VAL A 256 -6.49 12.05 -2.76
C VAL A 256 -5.26 11.97 -1.85
N LEU A 257 -5.48 11.93 -0.53
CA LEU A 257 -4.44 11.90 0.50
C LEU A 257 -3.92 10.48 0.74
N GLY A 258 -4.73 9.48 0.43
CA GLY A 258 -4.40 8.07 0.53
C GLY A 258 -5.53 7.20 -0.02
N TYR A 259 -5.29 5.90 -0.07
CA TYR A 259 -6.26 4.92 -0.55
C TYR A 259 -6.10 3.57 0.14
N ILE A 260 -7.15 2.75 0.05
CA ILE A 260 -7.13 1.35 0.44
C ILE A 260 -7.18 0.49 -0.82
N VAL A 261 -6.31 -0.51 -0.91
CA VAL A 261 -6.34 -1.54 -1.95
C VAL A 261 -6.92 -2.82 -1.37
N THR A 262 -7.89 -3.42 -2.05
CA THR A 262 -8.50 -4.70 -1.68
C THR A 262 -8.64 -5.58 -2.92
N THR A 263 -9.09 -6.83 -2.77
CA THR A 263 -9.43 -7.69 -3.92
C THR A 263 -10.56 -7.09 -4.77
N GLY A 264 -10.57 -7.38 -6.08
CA GLY A 264 -11.63 -7.02 -7.00
C GLY A 264 -13.04 -7.40 -6.52
N PRO A 265 -13.29 -8.66 -6.09
CA PRO A 265 -14.58 -9.06 -5.53
C PRO A 265 -15.00 -8.25 -4.31
N ARG A 266 -14.06 -7.97 -3.41
CA ARG A 266 -14.34 -7.19 -2.19
C ARG A 266 -14.61 -5.73 -2.53
N PHE A 267 -13.83 -5.14 -3.44
CA PHE A 267 -14.08 -3.80 -3.96
C PHE A 267 -15.47 -3.70 -4.60
N TYR A 268 -15.85 -4.66 -5.45
CA TYR A 268 -17.16 -4.69 -6.09
C TYR A 268 -18.30 -4.68 -5.07
N GLN A 269 -18.16 -5.36 -3.93
CA GLN A 269 -19.13 -5.33 -2.84
C GLN A 269 -19.18 -3.97 -2.11
N LEU A 270 -18.03 -3.33 -1.91
CA LEU A 270 -17.89 -2.05 -1.21
C LEU A 270 -18.16 -0.82 -2.10
N CYS A 271 -18.10 -0.99 -3.41
CA CYS A 271 -18.38 0.02 -4.41
C CYS A 271 -19.88 0.37 -4.42
N PRO A 272 -20.26 1.66 -4.53
CA PRO A 272 -21.64 2.08 -4.69
C PRO A 272 -22.29 1.37 -5.85
N VAL A 273 -23.55 0.95 -5.69
CA VAL A 273 -24.28 0.17 -6.70
C VAL A 273 -24.26 0.86 -8.06
N SER A 274 -24.41 2.19 -8.08
CA SER A 274 -24.41 3.01 -9.29
C SER A 274 -23.08 3.02 -10.06
N LEU A 275 -21.96 2.61 -9.45
CA LEU A 275 -20.64 2.61 -10.08
C LEU A 275 -20.16 1.20 -10.45
N ARG A 276 -20.85 0.15 -9.99
CA ARG A 276 -20.34 -1.24 -10.06
C ARG A 276 -20.17 -1.75 -11.49
N GLU A 277 -21.15 -1.52 -12.35
CA GLU A 277 -21.16 -2.04 -13.72
C GLU A 277 -20.10 -1.36 -14.58
N ASP A 278 -20.07 -0.02 -14.56
CA ASP A 278 -19.07 0.79 -15.26
C ASP A 278 -17.66 0.47 -14.76
N TRP A 279 -17.47 0.40 -13.44
CA TRP A 279 -16.18 0.02 -12.87
C TRP A 279 -15.76 -1.38 -13.28
N PHE A 280 -16.66 -2.37 -13.23
CA PHE A 280 -16.29 -3.75 -13.58
C PHE A 280 -15.91 -3.87 -15.05
N THR A 281 -16.66 -3.21 -15.93
CA THR A 281 -16.34 -3.13 -17.37
C THR A 281 -14.95 -2.51 -17.58
N ALA A 282 -14.66 -1.41 -16.90
CA ALA A 282 -13.37 -0.73 -17.01
C ALA A 282 -12.23 -1.54 -16.38
N PHE A 283 -12.49 -2.24 -15.27
CA PHE A 283 -11.56 -3.17 -14.62
C PHE A 283 -11.19 -4.32 -15.57
N GLN A 284 -12.17 -4.95 -16.22
CA GLN A 284 -11.95 -6.02 -17.21
C GLN A 284 -11.02 -5.60 -18.35
N GLN A 285 -11.09 -4.33 -18.76
CA GLN A 285 -10.26 -3.77 -19.83
C GLN A 285 -8.87 -3.34 -19.36
N SER A 286 -8.69 -3.10 -18.06
CA SER A 286 -7.45 -2.54 -17.50
C SER A 286 -6.24 -3.49 -17.54
N SER A 287 -6.47 -4.81 -17.67
CA SER A 287 -5.43 -5.83 -17.49
C SER A 287 -4.61 -5.63 -16.21
N PHE A 288 -5.26 -5.16 -15.15
CA PHE A 288 -4.62 -4.78 -13.89
C PHE A 288 -3.73 -5.90 -13.35
N LYS A 289 -2.45 -5.60 -13.09
CA LYS A 289 -1.47 -6.63 -12.75
C LYS A 289 -1.17 -6.76 -11.27
N CYS A 290 -1.60 -5.84 -10.39
CA CYS A 290 -0.99 -5.75 -9.06
C CYS A 290 -1.95 -5.47 -7.91
N LEU A 291 -2.02 -6.41 -6.96
CA LEU A 291 -2.67 -6.22 -5.66
C LEU A 291 -1.68 -6.08 -4.50
N THR A 292 -0.36 -5.91 -4.72
CA THR A 292 0.59 -5.81 -3.59
C THR A 292 1.67 -4.77 -3.78
#